data_AF-A0A558HV26-F1
#
_entry.id   AF-A0A558HV26-F1
#
_cell.length_a   1.000
_cell.length_b   1.000
_cell.length_c   1.000
_cell.angle_alpha   90.00
_cell.angle_beta   90.00
_cell.angle_gamma   90.00
#
_symmetry.space_group_name_H-M   'P 1'
#
loop_
_entity.id
_entity.type
_entity.pdbx_description
1 polymer ?
#
loop_
_entity_poly.entity_id
_entity_poly.type
_entity_poly.pdbx_seq_one_letter_code
_entity_poly.pdbx_strand_id
1 'polypeptide(L)' 'MAFTSVADFFAMGGHAVYVWSAWGLTTAGLMGLVISTRLSRRAVEADIRRRVRRERSHS' A
#
# COMPACT_ATOMS: atom_id res chain seq x y z
N MET A 1 -11.10 20.41 -30.32
CA MET A 1 -10.09 19.50 -29.73
C MET A 1 -10.67 19.00 -28.43
N ALA A 2 -11.00 17.71 -28.32
CA ALA A 2 -11.91 17.21 -27.28
C ALA A 2 -11.35 17.27 -25.84
N PHE A 3 -10.04 17.38 -25.67
CA PHE A 3 -9.38 17.59 -24.38
C PHE A 3 -8.12 18.42 -24.65
N THR A 4 -8.05 19.62 -24.10
CA THR A 4 -6.96 20.57 -24.33
C THR A 4 -5.81 20.42 -23.33
N SER A 5 -6.03 19.65 -22.25
CA SER A 5 -5.09 19.52 -21.16
C SER A 5 -5.36 18.25 -20.33
N VAL A 6 -4.29 17.70 -19.73
CA VAL A 6 -4.41 16.68 -18.67
C VAL A 6 -5.34 17.18 -17.56
N ALA A 7 -5.28 18.47 -17.22
CA ALA A 7 -6.16 19.09 -16.24
C ALA A 7 -7.65 19.01 -16.61
N ASP A 8 -8.03 19.12 -17.89
CA ASP A 8 -9.42 18.94 -18.35
C ASP A 8 -9.89 17.49 -18.19
N PHE A 9 -8.96 16.53 -18.26
CA PHE A 9 -9.23 15.11 -18.00
C PHE A 9 -9.51 14.86 -16.51
N PHE A 10 -8.76 15.53 -15.63
CA PHE A 10 -8.99 15.57 -14.18
C PHE A 10 -10.14 16.50 -13.77
N ALA A 11 -10.69 17.30 -14.68
CA ALA A 11 -11.76 18.25 -14.42
C ALA A 11 -12.98 18.03 -15.31
N MET A 12 -13.13 16.83 -15.92
CA MET A 12 -14.27 16.44 -16.78
C MET A 12 -15.61 16.74 -16.08
N GLY A 13 -16.13 17.95 -16.27
CA GLY A 13 -17.46 18.39 -15.83
C GLY A 13 -17.83 18.16 -14.36
N GLY A 14 -16.86 18.05 -13.45
CA GLY A 14 -17.10 17.83 -12.01
C GLY A 14 -17.15 16.36 -11.54
N HIS A 15 -17.09 15.37 -12.44
CA HIS A 15 -17.15 13.95 -12.05
C HIS A 15 -15.82 13.33 -11.61
N ALA A 16 -14.71 14.00 -11.93
CA ALA A 16 -13.38 13.49 -11.65
C ALA A 16 -13.11 13.27 -10.15
N VAL A 17 -13.69 14.09 -9.26
CA VAL A 17 -13.60 13.89 -7.80
C VAL A 17 -14.12 12.51 -7.40
N TYR A 18 -15.19 12.03 -8.01
CA TYR A 18 -15.76 10.71 -7.71
C TYR A 18 -14.84 9.58 -8.19
N VAL A 19 -14.30 9.68 -9.41
CA VAL A 19 -13.42 8.66 -9.99
C VAL A 19 -12.11 8.57 -9.22
N TRP A 20 -11.47 9.72 -8.96
CA TRP A 20 -10.20 9.78 -8.25
C TRP A 20 -10.34 9.41 -6.78
N SER A 21 -11.46 9.72 -6.13
CA SER A 21 -11.71 9.26 -4.75
C SER A 21 -11.88 7.75 -4.69
N ALA A 22 -12.63 7.15 -5.63
CA ALA A 22 -12.79 5.70 -5.71
C ALA A 22 -11.44 5.00 -5.99
N TRP A 23 -10.69 5.48 -6.99
CA TRP A 23 -9.35 4.97 -7.30
C TRP A 23 -8.36 5.18 -6.14
N GLY A 24 -8.41 6.34 -5.48
CA GLY A 24 -7.59 6.66 -4.32
C GLY A 24 -7.87 5.73 -3.15
N LEU A 25 -9.15 5.45 -2.88
CA LEU A 25 -9.55 4.53 -1.82
C LEU A 25 -9.11 3.09 -2.11
N THR A 26 -9.32 2.61 -3.35
CA THR A 26 -8.85 1.28 -3.76
C THR A 26 -7.33 1.17 -3.70
N THR A 27 -6.61 2.17 -4.20
CA THR A 27 -5.14 2.21 -4.17
C THR A 27 -4.64 2.25 -2.73
N ALA A 28 -5.26 3.04 -1.86
CA ALA A 28 -4.92 3.08 -0.43
C ALA A 28 -5.14 1.73 0.25
N GLY A 29 -6.25 1.04 -0.04
CA GLY A 29 -6.52 -0.31 0.46
C GLY A 29 -5.48 -1.34 0.01
N LEU A 30 -5.14 -1.34 -1.30
CA LEU A 30 -4.10 -2.21 -1.85
C LEU A 30 -2.73 -1.93 -1.25
N MET A 31 -2.36 -0.66 -1.12
CA MET A 31 -1.12 -0.24 -0.47
C MET A 31 -1.09 -0.70 1.00
N GLY A 32 -2.20 -0.56 1.72
CA GLY A 32 -2.34 -1.05 3.09
C GLY A 32 -2.12 -2.56 3.19
N LEU A 33 -2.65 -3.34 2.26
CA LEU A 33 -2.46 -4.79 2.21
C LEU A 33 -1.01 -5.19 1.91
N VAL A 34 -0.36 -4.50 0.98
CA VAL A 34 1.06 -4.72 0.65
C VAL A 34 1.93 -4.38 1.85
N ILE A 35 1.66 -3.26 2.52
CA ILE A 35 2.38 -2.83 3.72
C ILE A 35 2.18 -3.84 4.84
N SER A 36 0.94 -4.28 5.12
CA SER A 36 0.65 -5.26 6.17
C SER A 36 1.39 -6.58 5.91
N THR A 37 1.38 -7.05 4.66
CA THR A 37 2.10 -8.27 4.27
C THR A 37 3.61 -8.12 4.48
N ARG A 38 4.19 -6.97 4.14
CA ARG A 38 5.62 -6.68 4.35
C ARG A 38 5.97 -6.59 5.84
N LEU A 39 5.13 -5.94 6.64
CA LEU A 39 5.33 -5.83 8.09
C LEU A 39 5.25 -7.21 8.75
N SER A 40 4.24 -8.02 8.41
CA SER A 40 4.11 -9.39 8.91
C SER A 40 5.32 -10.25 8.55
N ARG A 41 5.83 -10.16 7.32
CA ARG A 41 7.06 -10.87 6.91
C ARG A 41 8.26 -10.46 7.76
N ARG A 42 8.46 -9.15 7.98
CA ARG A 42 9.56 -8.64 8.82
C ARG A 42 9.41 -9.08 10.29
N ALA A 43 8.20 -9.11 10.80
CA ALA A 43 7.91 -9.56 12.16
C ALA A 43 8.25 -11.04 12.35
N VAL A 44 7.85 -11.90 11.41
CA VAL A 44 8.18 -13.33 11.42
C VAL A 44 9.69 -13.56 11.36
N GLU A 45 10.40 -12.85 10.47
CA GLU A 45 11.85 -12.95 10.37
C GLU A 45 12.56 -12.49 11.65
N ALA A 46 12.05 -11.44 12.30
CA ALA A 46 12.54 -10.99 13.59
C ALA A 46 12.30 -12.03 14.70
N ASP A 47 11.16 -12.72 14.70
CA ASP A 47 10.86 -13.78 15.67
C ASP A 47 11.80 -14.98 15.50
N ILE A 48 12.02 -15.43 14.25
CA ILE A 48 12.97 -16.51 13.95
C ILE A 48 14.37 -16.17 14.45
N ARG A 49 14.87 -14.95 14.16
CA ARG A 49 16.18 -14.50 14.67
C ARG A 49 16.28 -14.52 16.20
N ARG A 50 15.19 -14.13 16.89
CA ARG A 50 15.12 -14.16 18.35
C ARG A 50 15.16 -15.59 18.89
N ARG A 51 14.47 -16.54 18.26
CA ARG A 51 14.48 -17.97 18.66
C ARG A 51 15.87 -18.58 18.53
N VAL A 52 16.52 -18.40 17.39
CA VAL A 52 17.90 -18.91 17.14
C VAL A 52 18.90 -18.39 18.19
N ARG A 53 18.76 -17.13 18.62
CA ARG A 53 19.64 -16.56 19.65
C ARG A 53 19.42 -17.20 21.03
N ARG A 54 18.20 -17.62 21.37
CA ARG A 54 17.92 -18.32 22.64
C ARG A 54 18.43 -19.76 22.63
N GLU A 55 18.26 -20.47 21.53
CA GLU A 55 18.78 -21.84 21.37
C GLU A 55 20.30 -21.88 21.50
N ARG A 56 21.01 -20.90 20.92
CA ARG A 56 22.47 -20.77 21.05
C ARG A 56 22.96 -20.38 22.44
N SER A 57 22.10 -19.85 23.32
CA SER A 57 22.47 -19.55 24.71
C SER A 57 22.21 -20.71 25.67
N HIS A 58 21.52 -21.77 25.21
CA HIS A 58 21.17 -22.94 26.01
C HIS A 58 21.93 -24.21 25.59
N SER A 59 22.91 -24.09 24.68
CA SER A 59 23.89 -25.12 24.32
C SER A 59 25.29 -24.64 24.67
#